data_AF-A0A0L1IK96-F1
#
_entry.id   AF-A0A0L1IK96-F1
#
_cell.length_a   1.000
_cell.length_b   1.000
_cell.length_c   1.000
_cell.angle_alpha   90.00
_cell.angle_beta   90.00
_cell.angle_gamma   90.00
#
_symmetry.space_group_name_H-M   'P 1'
#
loop_
_entity.id
_entity.type
_entity.pdbx_description
1 polymer ?
#
loop_
_entity_poly.entity_id
_entity_poly.type
_entity_poly.pdbx_seq_one_letter_code
_entity_poly.pdbx_strand_id
1 'polypeptide(L)'
;MSDEQTFIAIKPDGVQRGLVGPIISRFENRGFKLAALKLCSPSKEHLEQHYADLSSKPFFPGLVSYMLSGPIVAMVWEGREVVKTGRTILGATNPLASAPGTIRGDFAIVRHF
;
A
#
# COMPACT_ATOMS: atom_id res chain seq x y z
N MET A 1 18.71 -9.36 -16.66
CA MET A 1 17.94 -10.05 -15.60
C MET A 1 16.59 -9.37 -15.58
N SER A 2 15.48 -10.10 -15.61
CA SER A 2 14.16 -9.46 -15.54
C SER A 2 13.96 -8.98 -14.11
N ASP A 3 14.10 -7.67 -13.88
CA ASP A 3 13.94 -7.13 -12.54
C ASP A 3 12.45 -7.18 -12.17
N GLU A 4 12.12 -8.02 -11.18
CA GLU A 4 10.76 -8.18 -10.67
C GLU A 4 10.24 -6.83 -10.16
N GLN A 5 8.94 -6.58 -10.35
CA GLN A 5 8.28 -5.35 -9.93
C GLN A 5 7.08 -5.63 -9.03
N THR A 6 6.82 -4.73 -8.08
CA THR A 6 5.61 -4.77 -7.27
C THR A 6 4.98 -3.40 -7.16
N PHE A 7 3.65 -3.38 -7.12
CA PHE A 7 2.85 -2.19 -6.88
C PHE A 7 2.63 -1.99 -5.38
N ILE A 8 2.90 -0.78 -4.89
CA ILE A 8 2.66 -0.38 -3.51
C ILE A 8 1.88 0.93 -3.52
N ALA A 9 0.78 0.97 -2.76
CA ALA A 9 -0.02 2.17 -2.57
C ALA A 9 -0.01 2.59 -1.09
N ILE A 10 0.39 3.83 -0.84
CA ILE A 10 0.13 4.48 0.45
C ILE A 10 -1.29 5.03 0.38
N LYS A 11 -2.17 4.45 1.20
CA LYS A 11 -3.60 4.75 1.26
C LYS A 11 -3.87 6.15 1.84
N PRO A 12 -5.12 6.67 1.76
CA PRO A 12 -5.41 8.05 2.16
C PRO A 12 -5.00 8.40 3.60
N ASP A 13 -5.16 7.47 4.54
CA ASP A 13 -4.72 7.61 5.93
C ASP A 13 -3.20 7.78 6.05
N GLY A 14 -2.41 7.01 5.31
CA GLY A 14 -0.96 7.11 5.31
C GLY A 14 -0.47 8.44 4.73
N VAL A 15 -1.17 8.94 3.71
CA VAL A 15 -0.89 10.26 3.13
C VAL A 15 -1.25 11.38 4.11
N GLN A 16 -2.47 11.37 4.67
CA GLN A 16 -2.94 12.37 5.63
C GLN A 16 -2.07 12.44 6.89
N ARG A 17 -1.51 11.31 7.32
CA ARG A 17 -0.64 11.23 8.50
C ARG A 17 0.84 11.56 8.20
N GLY A 18 1.18 11.96 6.97
CA GLY A 18 2.55 12.32 6.61
C GLY A 18 3.52 11.14 6.55
N LEU A 19 3.03 9.91 6.33
CA LEU A 19 3.84 8.69 6.34
C LEU A 19 4.49 8.36 4.99
N VAL A 20 4.36 9.23 3.99
CA VAL A 20 4.89 9.02 2.63
C VAL A 20 6.41 8.81 2.66
N GLY A 21 7.17 9.76 3.21
CA GLY A 21 8.62 9.66 3.33
C GLY A 21 9.05 8.43 4.15
N PRO A 22 8.56 8.24 5.38
CA PRO A 22 8.89 7.08 6.20
C PRO A 22 8.67 5.73 5.51
N ILE A 23 7.59 5.57 4.73
CA ILE A 23 7.32 4.33 4.00
C ILE A 23 8.29 4.15 2.82
N ILE A 24 8.51 5.19 2.01
CA ILE A 24 9.46 5.16 0.89
C ILE A 24 10.86 4.75 1.38
N SER A 25 11.33 5.38 2.46
CA SER A 25 12.65 5.08 3.03
C SER A 25 12.81 3.63 3.46
N ARG A 26 11.74 2.91 3.85
CA ARG A 26 11.84 1.47 4.18
C ARG A 26 12.20 0.62 2.96
N PHE A 27 11.69 0.98 1.78
CA PHE A 27 11.98 0.26 0.54
C PHE A 27 13.36 0.66 -0.02
N GLU A 28 13.71 1.96 0.01
CA GLU A 28 15.03 2.44 -0.41
C GLU A 28 16.15 1.86 0.46
N ASN A 29 16.00 1.91 1.79
CA ASN A 29 16.99 1.35 2.72
C ASN A 29 17.12 -0.17 2.60
N ARG A 30 16.10 -0.85 2.05
CA ARG A 30 16.18 -2.29 1.75
C ARG A 30 16.97 -2.58 0.46
N GLY A 31 17.22 -1.56 -0.36
CA GLY A 31 17.93 -1.67 -1.64
C GLY A 31 17.02 -1.86 -2.85
N PHE A 32 15.71 -1.61 -2.72
CA PHE A 32 14.81 -1.60 -3.87
C PHE A 32 14.87 -0.28 -4.62
N LYS A 33 14.72 -0.35 -5.94
CA LYS A 33 14.70 0.82 -6.82
C LYS A 33 13.27 1.32 -6.99
N LEU A 34 13.06 2.62 -6.80
CA LEU A 34 11.79 3.27 -7.10
C LEU A 34 11.70 3.50 -8.63
N ALA A 35 10.87 2.72 -9.32
CA ALA A 35 10.74 2.78 -10.77
C ALA A 35 9.67 3.79 -11.23
N ALA A 36 8.62 4.00 -10.41
CA ALA A 36 7.59 4.99 -10.67
C ALA A 36 6.95 5.47 -9.36
N LEU A 37 6.53 6.74 -9.33
CA LEU A 37 5.80 7.34 -8.21
C LEU A 37 4.79 8.37 -8.73
N LYS A 38 3.57 8.34 -8.18
CA LYS A 38 2.53 9.33 -8.48
C LYS A 38 1.64 9.58 -7.25
N LEU A 39 1.47 10.84 -6.87
CA LEU A 39 0.37 11.27 -6.00
C LEU A 39 -0.88 11.43 -6.88
N CYS A 40 -1.96 10.72 -6.57
CA CYS A 40 -3.19 10.81 -7.36
C CYS A 40 -4.44 10.56 -6.51
N SER A 41 -5.59 11.00 -7.03
CA SER A 41 -6.91 10.65 -6.54
C SER A 41 -7.59 9.79 -7.61
N PRO A 42 -7.58 8.45 -7.50
CA PRO A 42 -8.21 7.58 -8.48
C PRO A 42 -9.72 7.80 -8.56
N SER A 43 -10.31 7.59 -9.73
CA SER A 43 -11.77 7.62 -9.87
C SER A 43 -12.41 6.41 -9.20
N LYS A 44 -13.72 6.48 -8.96
CA LYS A 44 -14.49 5.37 -8.39
C LYS A 44 -14.40 4.12 -9.27
N GLU A 45 -14.56 4.29 -10.57
CA GLU A 45 -14.52 3.20 -11.56
C GLU A 45 -13.14 2.53 -11.56
N HIS A 46 -12.07 3.31 -11.45
CA HIS A 46 -10.72 2.78 -11.35
C HIS A 46 -10.51 1.95 -10.07
N LEU A 47 -11.05 2.40 -8.93
CA LEU A 47 -10.95 1.67 -7.66
C LEU A 47 -11.80 0.40 -7.65
N GLU A 48 -13.00 0.45 -8.23
CA GLU A 48 -13.87 -0.72 -8.39
C GLU A 48 -13.20 -1.77 -9.27
N GLN A 49 -12.55 -1.35 -10.36
CA GLN A 49 -11.76 -2.24 -11.20
C GLN A 49 -10.53 -2.78 -10.46
N HIS A 50 -9.79 -1.93 -9.75
CA HIS A 50 -8.62 -2.34 -8.97
C HIS A 50 -8.94 -3.38 -7.89
N TYR A 51 -10.14 -3.29 -7.30
CA TYR A 51 -10.62 -4.23 -6.27
C TYR A 51 -11.69 -5.22 -6.77
N ALA A 52 -11.77 -5.47 -8.08
CA ALA A 52 -12.83 -6.30 -8.67
C ALA A 52 -12.94 -7.70 -8.03
N ASP A 53 -11.82 -8.31 -7.65
CA ASP A 53 -11.77 -9.61 -6.96
C ASP A 53 -12.47 -9.62 -5.59
N LEU A 54 -12.69 -8.44 -5.00
CA LEU A 54 -13.36 -8.26 -3.72
C LEU A 54 -14.81 -7.79 -3.86
N SER A 55 -15.32 -7.59 -5.08
CA SER A 55 -16.66 -7.02 -5.35
C SER A 55 -17.81 -7.77 -4.67
N SER A 56 -17.66 -9.07 -4.45
CA SER A 56 -18.66 -9.91 -3.75
C SER A 56 -18.60 -9.83 -2.22
N LYS A 57 -17.59 -9.15 -1.64
CA LYS A 57 -17.40 -9.09 -0.20
C LYS A 57 -18.27 -7.97 0.41
N PRO A 58 -18.87 -8.19 1.60
CA PRO A 58 -19.76 -7.20 2.21
C PRO A 58 -19.06 -5.87 2.54
N PHE A 59 -17.75 -5.88 2.75
CA PHE A 59 -16.95 -4.67 3.01
C PHE A 59 -16.53 -3.91 1.74
N PHE A 60 -16.83 -4.41 0.54
CA PHE A 60 -16.36 -3.79 -0.72
C PHE A 60 -16.82 -2.33 -0.89
N PRO A 61 -18.09 -1.96 -0.64
CA PRO A 61 -18.51 -0.56 -0.74
C PRO A 61 -17.75 0.35 0.24
N GLY A 62 -17.48 -0.15 1.45
CA GLY A 62 -16.69 0.55 2.46
C GLY A 62 -15.23 0.75 2.04
N LEU A 63 -14.62 -0.28 1.44
CA LEU A 63 -13.26 -0.20 0.90
C LEU A 63 -13.14 0.85 -0.21
N VAL A 64 -14.08 0.88 -1.16
CA VAL A 64 -14.08 1.86 -2.26
C VAL A 64 -14.28 3.27 -1.71
N SER A 65 -15.27 3.46 -0.82
CA SER A 65 -15.52 4.75 -0.15
C SER A 65 -14.31 5.26 0.61
N TYR A 66 -13.64 4.38 1.36
CA TYR A 66 -12.40 4.69 2.08
C TYR A 66 -11.29 5.14 1.13
N MET A 67 -11.07 4.43 0.03
CA MET A 67 -10.03 4.78 -0.93
C MET A 67 -10.32 6.07 -1.69
N LEU A 68 -11.60 6.47 -1.80
CA LEU A 68 -12.03 7.75 -2.36
C LEU A 68 -11.93 8.93 -1.38
N SER A 69 -11.67 8.67 -0.09
CA SER A 69 -11.66 9.72 0.95
C SER A 69 -10.50 10.72 0.85
N GLY A 70 -9.49 10.43 0.01
CA GLY A 70 -8.35 11.31 -0.18
C GLY A 70 -7.36 10.77 -1.22
N PRO A 71 -6.26 11.51 -1.46
CA PRO A 71 -5.24 11.08 -2.41
C PRO A 71 -4.46 9.87 -1.89
N ILE A 72 -3.92 9.08 -2.82
CA ILE A 72 -2.97 8.01 -2.56
C ILE A 72 -1.62 8.32 -3.18
N VAL A 73 -0.56 7.72 -2.67
CA VAL A 73 0.74 7.64 -3.37
C VAL A 73 0.87 6.26 -3.96
N ALA A 74 0.77 6.16 -5.29
CA ALA A 74 0.97 4.96 -6.06
C ALA A 74 2.45 4.83 -6.47
N MET A 75 3.05 3.65 -6.26
CA MET A 75 4.47 3.41 -6.51
C MET A 75 4.70 2.06 -7.18
N VAL A 76 5.78 1.98 -7.95
CA VAL A 76 6.34 0.73 -8.47
C VAL A 76 7.76 0.58 -7.92
N TRP A 77 8.01 -0.55 -7.26
CA TRP A 77 9.31 -0.93 -6.73
C TRP A 77 9.89 -2.09 -7.51
N GLU A 78 11.17 -2.01 -7.82
CA GLU A 78 11.92 -2.96 -8.64
C GLU A 78 13.06 -3.59 -7.84
N GLY A 79 13.24 -4.90 -8.01
CA GLY A 79 14.38 -5.63 -7.48
C GLY A 79 14.09 -7.12 -7.24
N ARG A 80 15.12 -7.87 -6.87
CA ARG A 80 15.00 -9.31 -6.61
C ARG A 80 14.10 -9.59 -5.40
N GLU A 81 13.12 -10.48 -5.56
CA GLU A 81 12.15 -10.88 -4.52
C GLU A 81 11.35 -9.68 -3.95
N VAL A 82 11.16 -8.62 -4.73
CA VAL A 82 10.53 -7.37 -4.28
C VAL A 82 9.06 -7.58 -3.93
N VAL A 83 8.35 -8.49 -4.60
CA VAL A 83 6.95 -8.80 -4.29
C VAL A 83 6.82 -9.42 -2.90
N LYS A 84 7.60 -10.48 -2.63
CA LYS A 84 7.59 -11.19 -1.35
C LYS A 84 8.14 -10.31 -0.21
N THR A 85 9.27 -9.64 -0.46
CA THR A 85 9.91 -8.79 0.54
C THR A 85 9.07 -7.56 0.84
N GLY A 86 8.44 -6.94 -0.16
CA GLY A 86 7.51 -5.82 0.02
C GLY A 86 6.35 -6.18 0.95
N ARG A 87 5.76 -7.38 0.79
CA ARG A 87 4.73 -7.88 1.73
C ARG A 87 5.26 -8.06 3.16
N THR A 88 6.52 -8.45 3.30
CA THR A 88 7.18 -8.60 4.62
C THR A 88 7.40 -7.24 5.28
N ILE A 89 7.87 -6.23 4.52
CA ILE A 89 8.03 -4.85 5.00
C ILE A 89 6.69 -4.26 5.44
N LEU A 90 5.61 -4.54 4.69
CA LEU A 90 4.27 -4.05 5.02
C LEU A 90 3.72 -4.64 6.33
N GLY A 91 4.01 -5.91 6.63
CA GLY A 91 3.43 -6.63 7.76
C GLY A 91 2.08 -7.30 7.45
N ALA A 92 1.52 -8.02 8.42
CA ALA A 92 0.25 -8.73 8.27
C ALA A 92 -0.92 -7.77 7.96
N THR A 93 -1.95 -8.22 7.26
CA THR A 93 -3.10 -7.36 6.90
C THR A 93 -3.82 -6.82 8.15
N ASN A 94 -3.89 -7.61 9.22
CA ASN A 94 -4.31 -7.14 10.54
C ASN A 94 -3.10 -6.47 11.23
N PRO A 95 -3.16 -5.15 11.53
CA PRO A 95 -2.06 -4.46 12.21
C PRO A 95 -1.69 -5.07 13.56
N LEU A 96 -2.69 -5.54 14.33
CA LEU A 96 -2.46 -6.15 15.65
C LEU A 96 -1.72 -7.50 15.57
N ALA A 97 -1.67 -8.11 14.38
CA ALA A 97 -0.90 -9.32 14.11
C ALA A 97 0.42 -9.03 13.38
N SER A 98 0.77 -7.77 13.18
CA SER A 98 2.01 -7.36 12.51
C SER A 98 3.15 -7.29 13.51
N ALA A 99 4.33 -7.78 13.11
CA ALA A 99 5.53 -7.69 13.92
C ALA A 99 6.01 -6.22 14.04
N PRO A 100 6.63 -5.84 15.18
CA PRO A 100 7.36 -4.58 15.29
C PRO A 100 8.40 -4.43 14.18
N GLY A 101 8.57 -3.22 13.66
CA GLY A 101 9.46 -2.91 12.54
C GLY A 101 8.82 -3.03 11.15
N THR A 102 7.61 -3.58 11.05
CA THR A 102 6.82 -3.54 9.80
C THR A 102 6.00 -2.25 9.73
N ILE A 103 5.63 -1.82 8.52
CA ILE A 103 4.83 -0.59 8.33
C ILE A 103 3.53 -0.63 9.14
N ARG A 104 2.82 -1.76 9.12
CA ARG A 104 1.57 -1.90 9.87
C ARG A 104 1.79 -2.06 11.37
N GLY A 105 2.84 -2.76 11.79
CA GLY A 105 3.19 -2.89 13.21
C GLY A 105 3.60 -1.56 13.84
N ASP A 106 4.33 -0.72 13.09
CA ASP A 106 4.83 0.56 13.59
C ASP A 106 3.78 1.68 13.49
N PHE A 107 2.90 1.65 12.48
CA PHE A 107 2.06 2.80 12.14
C PHE A 107 0.56 2.55 12.11
N ALA A 108 0.05 1.32 12.24
CA ALA A 108 -1.39 1.06 12.16
C ALA A 108 -1.91 0.34 13.42
N ILE A 109 -3.15 0.64 13.81
CA ILE A 109 -3.82 0.02 14.96
C ILE A 109 -5.08 -0.73 14.53
N VAL A 110 -5.83 -0.19 13.56
CA VAL A 110 -7.11 -0.75 13.10
C VAL A 110 -7.13 -0.90 11.58
N ARG A 111 -8.04 -1.76 11.09
CA ARG A 111 -8.37 -1.85 9.67
C ARG A 111 -9.51 -0.89 9.36
N HIS A 112 -9.34 -0.02 8.37
CA HIS A 112 -10.31 1.02 8.04
C HIS A 112 -11.30 0.63 6.93
N PHE A 113 -11.93 -0.55 6.98
CA PHE A 113 -13.05 -0.97 6.10
C PHE A 113 -13.51 -2.40 6.41
#